data_AF-A0A1Z5H484-F1
#
_entry.id   AF-A0A1Z5H484-F1
#
_cell.length_a   1.000
_cell.length_b   1.000
_cell.length_c   1.000
_cell.angle_alpha   90.00
_cell.angle_beta   90.00
_cell.angle_gamma   90.00
#
_symmetry.space_group_name_H-M   'P 1'
#
loop_
_entity.id
_entity.type
_entity.pdbx_description
1 polymer ?
#
loop_
_entity_poly.entity_id
_entity_poly.type
_entity_poly.pdbx_seq_one_letter_code
_entity_poly.pdbx_strand_id
1 'polypeptide(L)'
;MVKQQVPGYFRYPLGDYEITALYDGFACANGDVYFGSNPKTVEKIWADNYTNTTVIDGRTNIKADSNAYLVDTGKQLYLIDTGSGKVLGPTMGKMLANLKAAGYQPEDVDKIMLTHAHPDHINGLVLDDQMVFPNATVYLKQSDYDLWVNILPNLKSLLAPYEQKDQCVLFNDGDPIADGITAIPLPGHSIGHTGYQIESAGHKLFAWGDIIHDADVQLANLDVEVVIGKMDEKRIAIEIATAKKTVEQVASTQELVAGAHLPFPGIGHIVKNTTTTGYRFIPVHYNDVN
;
A
#
# COMPACT_ATOMS: atom_id res chain seq x y z
N MET A 1 -28.89 15.85 10.05
CA MET A 1 -28.32 14.54 9.69
C MET A 1 -26.83 14.73 9.50
N VAL A 2 -26.00 13.94 10.19
CA VAL A 2 -24.55 13.95 9.97
C VAL A 2 -24.30 13.31 8.60
N LYS A 3 -23.86 14.10 7.62
CA LYS A 3 -23.56 13.66 6.24
C LYS A 3 -22.08 13.33 6.03
N GLN A 4 -21.35 13.11 7.11
CA GLN A 4 -19.89 12.91 7.09
C GLN A 4 -19.58 11.45 7.38
N GLN A 5 -18.65 10.88 6.61
CA GLN A 5 -18.11 9.56 6.86
C GLN A 5 -17.42 9.54 8.24
N VAL A 6 -17.42 8.39 8.92
CA VAL A 6 -16.60 8.19 10.12
C VAL A 6 -15.10 8.36 9.78
N PRO A 7 -14.23 8.60 10.78
CA PRO A 7 -12.79 8.54 10.55
C PRO A 7 -12.37 7.22 9.88
N GLY A 8 -11.50 7.31 8.88
CA GLY A 8 -11.05 6.17 8.07
C GLY A 8 -9.85 5.47 8.69
N TYR A 9 -10.02 4.90 9.89
CA TYR A 9 -9.04 4.01 10.48
C TYR A 9 -9.70 2.70 10.95
N PHE A 10 -8.93 1.62 10.95
CA PHE A 10 -9.40 0.29 11.35
C PHE A 10 -8.29 -0.40 12.14
N ARG A 11 -8.59 -0.80 13.39
CA ARG A 11 -7.64 -1.50 14.25
C ARG A 11 -7.81 -3.01 14.12
N TYR A 12 -6.70 -3.73 14.13
CA TYR A 12 -6.66 -5.18 14.01
C TYR A 12 -5.55 -5.76 14.91
N PRO A 13 -5.87 -6.67 15.85
CA PRO A 13 -4.86 -7.29 16.69
C PRO A 13 -4.05 -8.33 15.91
N LEU A 14 -2.72 -8.33 16.09
CA LEU A 14 -1.80 -9.28 15.48
C LEU A 14 -0.81 -9.80 16.53
N GLY A 15 -1.17 -10.89 17.20
CA GLY A 15 -0.39 -11.39 18.34
C GLY A 15 -0.33 -10.33 19.45
N ASP A 16 0.88 -9.94 19.85
CA ASP A 16 1.11 -8.86 20.83
C ASP A 16 1.13 -7.46 20.19
N TYR A 17 1.01 -7.36 18.86
CA TYR A 17 1.01 -6.08 18.14
C TYR A 17 -0.41 -5.64 17.80
N GLU A 18 -0.56 -4.35 17.55
CA GLU A 18 -1.76 -3.80 16.94
C GLU A 18 -1.45 -3.19 15.58
N ILE A 19 -2.26 -3.52 14.59
CA ILE A 19 -2.20 -2.95 13.25
C ILE A 19 -3.34 -1.95 13.11
N THR A 20 -3.04 -0.71 12.74
CA THR A 20 -4.07 0.27 12.36
C THR A 20 -3.95 0.58 10.88
N ALA A 21 -4.93 0.17 10.07
CA ALA A 21 -5.06 0.64 8.70
C ALA A 21 -5.52 2.11 8.71
N LEU A 22 -4.86 2.95 7.92
CA LEU A 22 -5.11 4.38 7.82
C LEU A 22 -5.46 4.72 6.37
N TYR A 23 -6.70 5.15 6.14
CA TYR A 23 -7.18 5.49 4.82
C TYR A 23 -6.62 6.83 4.35
N ASP A 24 -5.88 6.87 3.25
CA ASP A 24 -5.50 8.13 2.62
C ASP A 24 -6.59 8.71 1.72
N GLY A 25 -7.43 7.84 1.16
CA GLY A 25 -8.42 8.21 0.17
C GLY A 25 -8.44 7.24 -0.99
N PHE A 26 -8.81 7.71 -2.17
CA PHE A 26 -8.83 6.89 -3.37
C PHE A 26 -8.41 7.68 -4.61
N ALA A 27 -7.79 6.97 -5.55
CA ALA A 27 -7.56 7.40 -6.92
C ALA A 27 -8.59 6.74 -7.85
N CYS A 28 -8.92 7.41 -8.96
CA CYS A 28 -9.79 6.83 -9.99
C CYS A 28 -8.94 6.21 -11.10
N ALA A 29 -9.19 4.94 -11.41
CA ALA A 29 -8.52 4.22 -12.50
C ALA A 29 -9.56 3.62 -13.44
N ASN A 30 -9.39 3.84 -14.75
CA ASN A 30 -10.23 3.23 -15.78
C ASN A 30 -9.53 2.01 -16.41
N GLY A 31 -10.26 1.26 -17.22
CA GLY A 31 -9.77 0.02 -17.82
C GLY A 31 -8.54 0.15 -18.75
N ASP A 32 -8.11 1.37 -19.12
CA ASP A 32 -6.94 1.58 -19.99
C ASP A 32 -5.61 1.27 -19.29
N VAL A 33 -5.57 1.25 -17.94
CA VAL A 33 -4.32 1.03 -17.19
C VAL A 33 -3.94 -0.45 -17.04
N TYR A 34 -4.82 -1.36 -17.47
CA TYR A 34 -4.67 -2.80 -17.26
C TYR A 34 -3.95 -3.46 -18.43
N PHE A 35 -2.64 -3.66 -18.28
CA PHE A 35 -1.86 -4.46 -19.21
C PHE A 35 -2.31 -5.92 -19.17
N GLY A 36 -2.30 -6.61 -20.32
CA GLY A 36 -2.76 -8.00 -20.41
C GLY A 36 -4.28 -8.16 -20.49
N SER A 37 -5.05 -7.07 -20.46
CA SER A 37 -6.49 -7.05 -20.68
C SER A 37 -6.90 -5.90 -21.60
N ASN A 38 -8.19 -5.79 -21.91
CA ASN A 38 -8.75 -4.63 -22.60
C ASN A 38 -9.83 -3.97 -21.73
N PRO A 39 -10.09 -2.66 -21.91
CA PRO A 39 -11.00 -1.92 -21.03
C PRO A 39 -12.40 -2.52 -20.92
N LYS A 40 -12.96 -3.06 -22.01
CA LYS A 40 -14.32 -3.64 -21.98
C LYS A 40 -14.40 -4.92 -21.16
N THR A 41 -13.35 -5.73 -21.18
CA THR A 41 -13.26 -6.93 -20.33
C THR A 41 -13.17 -6.53 -18.86
N VAL A 42 -12.35 -5.53 -18.54
CA VAL A 42 -12.23 -4.99 -17.18
C VAL A 42 -13.56 -4.42 -16.67
N GLU A 43 -14.21 -3.57 -17.47
CA GLU A 43 -15.52 -3.00 -17.12
C GLU A 43 -16.59 -4.08 -16.92
N LYS A 44 -16.55 -5.16 -17.70
CA LYS A 44 -17.45 -6.30 -17.50
C LYS A 44 -17.19 -7.01 -16.17
N ILE A 45 -15.92 -7.22 -15.78
CA ILE A 45 -15.57 -7.82 -14.49
C ILE A 45 -16.14 -6.96 -13.35
N TRP A 46 -15.96 -5.64 -13.42
CA TRP A 46 -16.52 -4.74 -12.41
C TRP A 46 -18.04 -4.80 -12.33
N ALA A 47 -18.73 -4.86 -13.47
CA ALA A 47 -20.18 -4.99 -13.52
C ALA A 47 -20.66 -6.32 -12.92
N ASP A 48 -19.99 -7.42 -13.25
CA ASP A 48 -20.36 -8.77 -12.77
C ASP A 48 -20.12 -8.92 -11.25
N ASN A 49 -19.10 -8.25 -10.72
CA ASN A 49 -18.73 -8.30 -9.29
C ASN A 49 -19.40 -7.22 -8.44
N TYR A 50 -20.21 -6.34 -9.04
CA TYR A 50 -20.81 -5.18 -8.36
C TYR A 50 -19.76 -4.26 -7.72
N THR A 51 -18.58 -4.16 -8.35
CA THR A 51 -17.50 -3.28 -7.91
C THR A 51 -17.98 -1.83 -7.91
N ASN A 52 -17.61 -1.08 -6.88
CA ASN A 52 -18.00 0.32 -6.74
C ASN A 52 -17.29 1.18 -7.79
N THR A 53 -18.01 1.53 -8.86
CA THR A 53 -17.48 2.32 -9.97
C THR A 53 -18.10 3.71 -10.04
N THR A 54 -17.42 4.62 -10.74
CA THR A 54 -17.92 5.95 -11.06
C THR A 54 -17.63 6.28 -12.52
N VAL A 55 -18.47 7.12 -13.12
CA VAL A 55 -18.24 7.62 -14.48
C VAL A 55 -17.55 8.97 -14.41
N ILE A 56 -16.38 9.09 -15.02
CA ILE A 56 -15.61 10.33 -15.15
C ILE A 56 -15.26 10.49 -16.63
N ASP A 57 -15.61 11.65 -17.21
CA ASP A 57 -15.37 11.97 -18.63
C ASP A 57 -15.81 10.85 -19.60
N GLY A 58 -16.95 10.22 -19.29
CA GLY A 58 -17.55 9.15 -20.11
C GLY A 58 -16.87 7.78 -19.99
N ARG A 59 -15.95 7.59 -19.04
CA ARG A 59 -15.27 6.32 -18.77
C ARG A 59 -15.68 5.76 -17.42
N THR A 60 -15.80 4.43 -17.33
CA THR A 60 -16.00 3.75 -16.06
C THR A 60 -14.67 3.69 -15.32
N ASN A 61 -14.67 4.06 -14.04
CA ASN A 61 -13.49 4.02 -13.19
C ASN A 61 -13.82 3.27 -11.91
N ILE A 62 -12.88 2.46 -11.42
CA ILE A 62 -12.88 2.04 -10.02
C ILE A 62 -12.35 3.17 -9.13
N LYS A 63 -12.68 3.08 -7.85
CA LYS A 63 -12.00 3.81 -6.79
C LYS A 63 -10.95 2.88 -6.20
N ALA A 64 -9.71 3.03 -6.63
CA ALA A 64 -8.58 2.35 -6.02
C ALA A 64 -8.29 3.06 -4.70
N ASP A 65 -8.62 2.40 -3.59
CA ASP A 65 -8.33 2.90 -2.25
C ASP A 65 -6.82 3.06 -2.05
N SER A 66 -6.39 3.88 -1.09
CA SER A 66 -4.98 4.01 -0.70
C SER A 66 -4.91 3.91 0.82
N ASN A 67 -4.17 2.90 1.28
CA ASN A 67 -4.09 2.49 2.68
C ASN A 67 -2.62 2.53 3.12
N ALA A 68 -2.36 3.22 4.23
CA ALA A 68 -1.13 3.09 5.01
C ALA A 68 -1.39 2.21 6.24
N TYR A 69 -0.33 1.67 6.84
CA TYR A 69 -0.47 0.77 7.98
C TYR A 69 0.43 1.17 9.14
N LEU A 70 -0.17 1.49 10.28
CA LEU A 70 0.53 1.70 11.53
C LEU A 70 0.69 0.36 12.25
N VAL A 71 1.85 0.12 12.84
CA VAL A 71 2.19 -1.07 13.63
C VAL A 71 2.63 -0.61 15.01
N ASP A 72 1.78 -0.82 16.00
CA ASP A 72 2.09 -0.60 17.41
C ASP A 72 2.61 -1.90 18.02
N THR A 73 3.88 -1.90 18.41
CA THR A 73 4.54 -3.06 19.03
C THR A 73 4.44 -3.06 20.55
N GLY A 74 3.76 -2.07 21.14
CA GLY A 74 3.75 -1.76 22.57
C GLY A 74 5.04 -1.11 23.09
N LYS A 75 6.07 -1.00 22.24
CA LYS A 75 7.36 -0.36 22.57
C LYS A 75 7.75 0.73 21.57
N GLN A 76 7.44 0.50 20.30
CA GLN A 76 7.69 1.40 19.19
C GLN A 76 6.50 1.42 18.26
N LEU A 77 6.33 2.56 17.59
CA LEU A 77 5.28 2.80 16.62
C LEU A 77 5.90 2.95 15.24
N TYR A 78 5.53 2.05 14.34
CA TYR A 78 6.04 2.06 12.97
C TYR A 78 4.93 2.36 11.97
N LEU A 79 5.25 3.08 10.90
CA LEU A 79 4.32 3.41 9.85
C LEU A 79 4.83 2.85 8.51
N ILE A 80 3.98 2.10 7.81
CA ILE A 80 4.22 1.60 6.46
C ILE A 80 3.45 2.50 5.50
N ASP A 81 4.20 3.20 4.65
CA ASP A 81 3.74 4.26 3.75
C ASP A 81 3.05 5.45 4.44
N THR A 82 3.03 6.60 3.76
CA THR A 82 2.61 7.89 4.34
C THR A 82 1.45 8.56 3.62
N GLY A 83 0.88 7.93 2.59
CA GLY A 83 -0.17 8.55 1.80
C GLY A 83 0.38 9.63 0.85
N SER A 84 -0.55 10.31 0.18
CA SER A 84 -0.26 11.26 -0.90
C SER A 84 -0.02 12.70 -0.45
N GLY A 85 -0.11 13.00 0.84
CA GLY A 85 -0.05 14.37 1.32
C GLY A 85 -1.11 15.26 0.63
N LYS A 86 -0.70 16.28 -0.12
CA LYS A 86 -1.62 17.17 -0.88
C LYS A 86 -1.52 17.05 -2.40
N VAL A 87 -0.81 16.04 -2.91
CA VAL A 87 -0.37 16.05 -4.32
C VAL A 87 -1.30 15.34 -5.30
N LEU A 88 -2.17 14.43 -4.83
CA LEU A 88 -3.06 13.63 -5.68
C LEU A 88 -4.53 14.04 -5.56
N GLY A 89 -4.74 15.36 -5.52
CA GLY A 89 -6.09 15.94 -5.58
C GLY A 89 -6.90 15.77 -4.30
N PRO A 90 -8.19 16.16 -4.32
CA PRO A 90 -9.00 16.32 -3.11
C PRO A 90 -9.57 15.02 -2.54
N THR A 91 -9.46 13.90 -3.27
CA THR A 91 -9.97 12.60 -2.82
C THR A 91 -8.99 11.85 -1.93
N MET A 92 -7.71 12.22 -1.97
CA MET A 92 -6.61 11.63 -1.19
C MET A 92 -6.07 12.61 -0.13
N GLY A 93 -5.00 12.24 0.59
CA GLY A 93 -4.36 13.09 1.60
C GLY A 93 -4.97 13.05 3.00
N LYS A 94 -5.77 12.02 3.29
CA LYS A 94 -6.52 11.89 4.55
C LYS A 94 -5.76 11.08 5.60
N MET A 95 -4.65 10.43 5.25
CA MET A 95 -3.94 9.51 6.14
C MET A 95 -3.55 10.20 7.45
N LEU A 96 -2.93 11.38 7.37
CA LEU A 96 -2.50 12.14 8.55
C LEU A 96 -3.67 12.51 9.48
N ALA A 97 -4.83 12.85 8.92
CA ALA A 97 -6.03 13.13 9.72
C ALA A 97 -6.56 11.86 10.39
N ASN A 98 -6.50 10.72 9.69
CA ASN A 98 -6.92 9.42 10.21
C ASN A 98 -5.95 8.86 11.26
N LEU A 99 -4.64 9.13 11.14
CA LEU A 99 -3.65 8.84 12.19
C LEU A 99 -4.02 9.56 13.50
N LYS A 100 -4.30 10.87 13.39
CA LYS A 100 -4.73 11.69 14.53
C LYS A 100 -6.06 11.24 15.12
N ALA A 101 -7.02 10.88 14.26
CA ALA A 101 -8.30 10.34 14.70
C ALA A 101 -8.19 8.97 15.36
N ALA A 102 -7.19 8.16 14.98
CA ALA A 102 -6.85 6.92 15.63
C ALA A 102 -6.22 7.14 17.03
N GLY A 103 -5.86 8.37 17.40
CA GLY A 103 -5.35 8.71 18.74
C GLY A 103 -3.83 8.89 18.81
N TYR A 104 -3.12 8.75 17.69
CA TYR A 104 -1.67 8.96 17.62
C TYR A 104 -1.32 10.34 17.07
N GLN A 105 -0.17 10.87 17.45
CA GLN A 105 0.44 12.04 16.84
C GLN A 105 1.59 11.63 15.90
N PRO A 106 1.90 12.44 14.88
CA PRO A 106 3.06 12.17 14.02
C PRO A 106 4.39 12.06 14.78
N GLU A 107 4.50 12.76 15.91
CA GLU A 107 5.65 12.70 16.82
C GLU A 107 5.80 11.34 17.51
N ASP A 108 4.74 10.53 17.58
CA ASP A 108 4.78 9.21 18.19
C ASP A 108 5.43 8.17 17.26
N VAL A 109 5.55 8.45 15.96
CA VAL A 109 6.09 7.50 14.97
C VAL A 109 7.61 7.45 15.07
N ASP A 110 8.15 6.27 15.35
CA ASP A 110 9.59 6.01 15.47
C ASP A 110 10.25 5.71 14.12
N LYS A 111 9.53 4.99 13.25
CA LYS A 111 10.06 4.56 11.95
C LYS A 111 9.00 4.62 10.87
N ILE A 112 9.42 5.03 9.68
CA ILE A 112 8.60 5.00 8.47
C ILE A 112 9.26 4.06 7.48
N MET A 113 8.51 3.10 6.98
CA MET A 113 8.94 2.07 6.04
C MET A 113 8.18 2.27 4.73
N LEU A 114 8.88 2.79 3.72
CA LEU A 114 8.27 3.03 2.42
C LEU A 114 8.37 1.77 1.58
N THR A 115 7.22 1.27 1.12
CA THR A 115 7.17 0.15 0.18
C THR A 115 7.86 0.53 -1.13
N HIS A 116 7.66 1.77 -1.57
CA HIS A 116 8.31 2.41 -2.71
C HIS A 116 8.04 3.94 -2.71
N ALA A 117 8.65 4.66 -3.65
CA ALA A 117 8.62 6.12 -3.71
C ALA A 117 7.52 6.73 -4.60
N HIS A 118 6.45 6.00 -4.92
CA HIS A 118 5.35 6.61 -5.66
C HIS A 118 4.64 7.71 -4.84
N PRO A 119 4.03 8.69 -5.51
CA PRO A 119 3.51 9.89 -4.84
C PRO A 119 2.47 9.63 -3.76
N ASP A 120 1.65 8.60 -3.87
CA ASP A 120 0.67 8.16 -2.89
C ASP A 120 1.24 7.41 -1.68
N HIS A 121 2.53 7.12 -1.67
CA HIS A 121 3.19 6.41 -0.58
C HIS A 121 4.16 7.33 0.18
N ILE A 122 4.89 8.18 -0.54
CA ILE A 122 5.99 8.97 0.05
C ILE A 122 5.62 10.43 0.36
N ASN A 123 4.63 11.02 -0.32
CA ASN A 123 4.42 12.47 -0.22
C ASN A 123 3.80 12.92 1.10
N GLY A 124 3.28 12.01 1.93
CA GLY A 124 2.87 12.32 3.29
C GLY A 124 4.01 12.61 4.26
N LEU A 125 5.27 12.39 3.88
CA LEU A 125 6.45 12.76 4.68
C LEU A 125 6.56 14.26 4.92
N VAL A 126 6.17 15.08 3.94
CA VAL A 126 6.32 16.54 3.97
C VAL A 126 5.03 17.22 3.56
N LEU A 127 4.60 18.19 4.35
CA LEU A 127 3.46 19.06 4.05
C LEU A 127 3.89 20.51 4.18
N ASP A 128 3.60 21.31 3.15
CA ASP A 128 3.94 22.74 3.12
C ASP A 128 5.43 22.99 3.47
N ASP A 129 6.33 22.18 2.88
CA ASP A 129 7.78 22.18 3.09
C ASP A 129 8.24 21.89 4.53
N GLN A 130 7.39 21.30 5.37
CA GLN A 130 7.71 20.88 6.73
C GLN A 130 7.61 19.36 6.89
N MET A 131 8.54 18.78 7.66
CA MET A 131 8.46 17.38 8.08
C MET A 131 7.16 17.13 8.82
N VAL A 132 6.44 16.07 8.44
CA VAL A 132 5.25 15.63 9.16
C VAL A 132 5.63 14.80 10.38
N PHE A 133 6.67 13.97 10.26
CA PHE A 133 7.08 13.02 11.31
C PHE A 133 8.49 13.37 11.82
N PRO A 134 8.63 14.29 12.80
CA PRO A 134 9.93 14.85 13.17
C PRO A 134 10.84 13.89 13.94
N ASN A 135 10.29 12.83 14.55
CA ASN A 135 11.03 11.86 15.34
C ASN A 135 11.36 10.57 14.55
N ALA A 136 10.71 10.37 13.40
CA ALA A 136 10.80 9.13 12.66
C ALA A 136 12.09 9.02 11.83
N THR A 137 12.68 7.83 11.80
CA THR A 137 13.64 7.45 10.76
C THR A 137 12.90 6.87 9.55
N VAL A 138 13.14 7.43 8.37
CA VAL A 138 12.55 7.01 7.09
C VAL A 138 13.45 5.97 6.43
N TYR A 139 12.86 4.84 6.05
CA TYR A 139 13.51 3.75 5.33
C TYR A 139 12.96 3.68 3.91
N LEU A 140 13.85 3.72 2.92
CA LEU A 140 13.55 3.52 1.51
C LEU A 140 14.59 2.58 0.91
N LYS A 141 14.18 1.64 0.05
CA LYS A 141 15.15 0.75 -0.59
C LYS A 141 16.05 1.55 -1.54
N GLN A 142 17.36 1.34 -1.47
CA GLN A 142 18.35 2.06 -2.27
C GLN A 142 18.03 1.99 -3.77
N SER A 143 17.68 0.81 -4.27
CA SER A 143 17.34 0.63 -5.69
C SER A 143 16.07 1.37 -6.12
N ASP A 144 15.17 1.65 -5.19
CA ASP A 144 13.98 2.46 -5.47
C ASP A 144 14.34 3.95 -5.52
N TYR A 145 15.13 4.41 -4.55
CA TYR A 145 15.69 5.76 -4.58
C TYR A 145 16.44 6.03 -5.90
N ASP A 146 17.33 5.12 -6.30
CA ASP A 146 18.14 5.27 -7.52
C ASP A 146 17.29 5.34 -8.79
N LEU A 147 16.17 4.59 -8.83
CA LEU A 147 15.22 4.64 -9.93
C LEU A 147 14.53 6.01 -10.00
N TRP A 148 14.05 6.52 -8.87
CA TRP A 148 13.14 7.65 -8.84
C TRP A 148 13.81 9.01 -8.69
N VAL A 149 15.03 9.08 -8.16
CA VAL A 149 15.72 10.35 -7.86
C VAL A 149 15.88 11.28 -9.06
N ASN A 150 15.90 10.73 -10.27
CA ASN A 150 15.99 11.50 -11.53
C ASN A 150 14.66 11.59 -12.29
N ILE A 151 13.62 10.89 -11.83
CA ILE A 151 12.30 10.80 -12.49
C ILE A 151 11.25 11.59 -11.71
N LEU A 152 11.29 11.55 -10.38
CA LEU A 152 10.43 12.29 -9.46
C LEU A 152 11.21 13.51 -8.93
N PRO A 153 10.96 14.72 -9.46
CA PRO A 153 11.75 15.90 -9.11
C PRO A 153 11.70 16.24 -7.60
N ASN A 154 10.62 15.86 -6.93
CA ASN A 154 10.40 16.13 -5.52
C ASN A 154 10.97 15.05 -4.58
N LEU A 155 11.50 13.92 -5.06
CA LEU A 155 12.00 12.86 -4.17
C LEU A 155 13.09 13.39 -3.24
N LYS A 156 14.07 14.12 -3.79
CA LYS A 156 15.14 14.73 -2.98
C LYS A 156 14.59 15.72 -1.96
N SER A 157 13.59 16.54 -2.31
CA SER A 157 13.03 17.51 -1.37
C SER A 157 12.20 16.86 -0.27
N LEU A 158 11.60 15.69 -0.53
CA LEU A 158 10.87 14.93 0.50
C LEU A 158 11.81 14.30 1.52
N LEU A 159 12.96 13.78 1.07
CA LEU A 159 13.93 13.09 1.93
C LEU A 159 14.92 14.05 2.59
N ALA A 160 15.28 15.17 1.97
CA ALA A 160 16.30 16.09 2.47
C ALA A 160 16.09 16.57 3.92
N PRO A 161 14.87 16.90 4.40
CA PRO A 161 14.67 17.26 5.81
C PRO A 161 15.01 16.13 6.80
N TYR A 162 14.80 14.89 6.39
CA TYR A 162 15.14 13.69 7.17
C TYR A 162 16.64 13.37 7.08
N GLU A 163 17.23 13.48 5.89
CA GLU A 163 18.68 13.33 5.68
C GLU A 163 19.50 14.32 6.52
N GLN A 164 19.06 15.58 6.61
CA GLN A 164 19.72 16.63 7.42
C GLN A 164 19.74 16.33 8.93
N LYS A 165 18.91 15.38 9.39
CA LYS A 165 18.82 14.93 10.78
C LYS A 165 19.35 13.51 10.99
N ASP A 166 20.02 12.92 9.99
CA ASP A 166 20.42 11.50 10.00
C ASP A 166 19.23 10.54 10.19
N GLN A 167 18.04 10.95 9.76
CA GLN A 167 16.77 10.22 9.86
C GLN A 167 16.32 9.63 8.52
N CYS A 168 17.23 9.43 7.57
CA CYS A 168 16.97 8.78 6.28
C CYS A 168 17.94 7.60 6.11
N VAL A 169 17.40 6.39 5.92
CA VAL A 169 18.16 5.16 5.72
C VAL A 169 17.78 4.57 4.37
N LEU A 170 18.76 4.57 3.45
CA LEU A 170 18.67 3.79 2.22
C LEU A 170 19.18 2.38 2.49
N PHE A 171 18.31 1.38 2.40
CA PHE A 171 18.64 -0.01 2.74
C PHE A 171 18.73 -0.93 1.52
N ASN A 172 19.39 -2.07 1.68
CA ASN A 172 19.49 -3.15 0.71
C ASN A 172 18.83 -4.44 1.24
N ASP A 173 18.67 -5.43 0.36
CA ASP A 173 18.09 -6.71 0.73
C ASP A 173 18.90 -7.41 1.83
N GLY A 174 18.22 -7.81 2.90
CA GLY A 174 18.81 -8.46 4.07
C GLY A 174 19.26 -7.50 5.18
N ASP A 175 19.22 -6.19 4.96
CA ASP A 175 19.49 -5.21 6.02
C ASP A 175 18.37 -5.24 7.08
N PRO A 176 18.70 -5.12 8.37
CA PRO A 176 17.69 -5.08 9.43
C PRO A 176 16.89 -3.78 9.36
N ILE A 177 15.57 -3.88 9.48
CA ILE A 177 14.65 -2.72 9.45
C ILE A 177 14.16 -2.39 10.86
N ALA A 178 13.44 -3.32 11.48
CA ALA A 178 12.88 -3.17 12.81
C ALA A 178 12.63 -4.55 13.45
N ASP A 179 12.52 -4.59 14.78
CA ASP A 179 12.20 -5.82 15.48
C ASP A 179 10.79 -6.28 15.08
N GLY A 180 10.63 -7.57 14.80
CA GLY A 180 9.35 -8.14 14.36
C GLY A 180 8.93 -7.77 12.93
N ILE A 181 9.75 -7.02 12.18
CA ILE A 181 9.47 -6.64 10.79
C ILE A 181 10.65 -6.97 9.86
N THR A 182 10.36 -7.72 8.79
CA THR A 182 11.33 -8.07 7.75
C THR A 182 10.94 -7.44 6.42
N ALA A 183 11.87 -6.73 5.77
CA ALA A 183 11.71 -6.27 4.39
C ALA A 183 11.87 -7.44 3.41
N ILE A 184 10.90 -7.59 2.50
CA ILE A 184 10.84 -8.63 1.48
C ILE A 184 10.88 -7.95 0.10
N PRO A 185 11.87 -8.25 -0.76
CA PRO A 185 11.94 -7.67 -2.09
C PRO A 185 10.79 -8.16 -2.97
N LEU A 186 10.10 -7.20 -3.59
CA LEU A 186 8.95 -7.43 -4.47
C LEU A 186 9.10 -6.64 -5.80
N PRO A 187 10.19 -6.85 -6.56
CA PRO A 187 10.49 -6.00 -7.71
C PRO A 187 9.43 -6.10 -8.82
N GLY A 188 9.23 -5.03 -9.56
CA GLY A 188 8.31 -4.99 -10.71
C GLY A 188 7.64 -3.64 -10.83
N HIS A 189 6.58 -3.44 -10.04
CA HIS A 189 5.84 -2.17 -9.91
C HIS A 189 6.79 -0.99 -9.75
N SER A 190 7.77 -1.13 -8.86
CA SER A 190 9.05 -0.45 -8.94
C SER A 190 10.19 -1.44 -8.72
N ILE A 191 11.40 -1.11 -9.17
CA ILE A 191 12.51 -2.07 -9.09
C ILE A 191 12.97 -2.30 -7.64
N GLY A 192 12.78 -1.31 -6.77
CA GLY A 192 13.03 -1.42 -5.34
C GLY A 192 11.76 -1.57 -4.51
N HIS A 193 10.63 -1.95 -5.12
CA HIS A 193 9.41 -2.22 -4.39
C HIS A 193 9.64 -3.30 -3.33
N THR A 194 9.15 -3.04 -2.12
CA THR A 194 9.40 -3.80 -0.91
C THR A 194 8.10 -4.03 -0.16
N GLY A 195 7.83 -5.29 0.21
CA GLY A 195 6.80 -5.64 1.18
C GLY A 195 7.41 -5.80 2.58
N TYR A 196 6.59 -5.69 3.61
CA TYR A 196 7.01 -5.82 5.00
C TYR A 196 6.26 -6.96 5.68
N GLN A 197 6.97 -8.02 6.03
CA GLN A 197 6.45 -9.12 6.82
C GLN A 197 6.48 -8.72 8.30
N ILE A 198 5.32 -8.64 8.92
CA ILE A 198 5.15 -8.35 10.35
C ILE A 198 4.81 -9.65 11.06
N GLU A 199 5.55 -9.97 12.12
CA GLU A 199 5.37 -11.19 12.92
C GLU A 199 5.36 -10.88 14.42
N SER A 200 4.34 -11.39 15.11
CA SER A 200 4.21 -11.27 16.57
C SER A 200 3.46 -12.46 17.15
N ALA A 201 3.99 -13.07 18.21
CA ALA A 201 3.42 -14.25 18.87
C ALA A 201 2.99 -15.39 17.91
N GLY A 202 3.72 -15.59 16.80
CA GLY A 202 3.41 -16.60 15.77
C GLY A 202 2.32 -16.21 14.76
N HIS A 203 1.73 -15.01 14.90
CA HIS A 203 0.82 -14.42 13.93
C HIS A 203 1.59 -13.62 12.88
N LYS A 204 1.13 -13.67 11.63
CA LYS A 204 1.79 -13.02 10.48
C LYS A 204 0.82 -12.17 9.69
N LEU A 205 1.29 -10.98 9.33
CA LEU A 205 0.67 -10.11 8.33
C LEU A 205 1.73 -9.66 7.33
N PHE A 206 1.44 -9.75 6.04
CA PHE A 206 2.32 -9.27 4.98
C PHE A 206 1.77 -7.99 4.36
N ALA A 207 2.37 -6.85 4.73
CA ALA A 207 2.06 -5.56 4.13
C ALA A 207 2.79 -5.43 2.78
N TRP A 208 2.11 -5.78 1.70
CA TRP A 208 2.76 -6.05 0.42
C TRP A 208 2.78 -4.84 -0.54
N GLY A 209 2.36 -3.65 -0.10
CA GLY A 209 2.22 -2.47 -0.97
C GLY A 209 1.32 -2.73 -2.19
N ASP A 210 1.89 -2.56 -3.39
CA ASP A 210 1.21 -2.43 -4.69
C ASP A 210 1.30 -3.71 -5.53
N ILE A 211 1.20 -4.87 -4.87
CA ILE A 211 1.11 -6.15 -5.59
C ILE A 211 -0.24 -6.31 -6.29
N ILE A 212 -1.31 -5.73 -5.74
CA ILE A 212 -2.66 -5.73 -6.32
C ILE A 212 -3.28 -4.35 -6.13
N HIS A 213 -3.73 -3.76 -7.23
CA HIS A 213 -4.43 -2.49 -7.33
C HIS A 213 -5.95 -2.68 -7.47
N ASP A 214 -6.35 -3.81 -8.05
CA ASP A 214 -7.74 -4.18 -8.25
C ASP A 214 -7.92 -5.68 -8.00
N ALA A 215 -8.48 -5.99 -6.84
CA ALA A 215 -8.69 -7.35 -6.40
C ALA A 215 -9.65 -8.14 -7.30
N ASP A 216 -10.63 -7.49 -7.94
CA ASP A 216 -11.61 -8.16 -8.79
C ASP A 216 -10.99 -8.60 -10.12
N VAL A 217 -10.07 -7.79 -10.66
CA VAL A 217 -9.44 -8.04 -11.95
C VAL A 217 -8.17 -8.86 -11.83
N GLN A 218 -7.21 -8.42 -11.01
CA GLN A 218 -5.87 -9.03 -10.98
C GLN A 218 -5.88 -10.39 -10.28
N LEU A 219 -6.67 -10.58 -9.20
CA LEU A 219 -6.75 -11.89 -8.56
C LEU A 219 -7.49 -12.91 -9.44
N ALA A 220 -8.43 -12.48 -10.28
CA ALA A 220 -9.08 -13.34 -11.25
C ALA A 220 -8.11 -13.80 -12.36
N ASN A 221 -7.15 -12.95 -12.73
CA ASN A 221 -6.10 -13.27 -13.70
C ASN A 221 -4.79 -12.53 -13.39
N LEU A 222 -3.82 -13.25 -12.80
CA LEU A 222 -2.51 -12.70 -12.41
C LEU A 222 -1.56 -12.45 -13.60
N ASP A 223 -2.01 -12.63 -14.84
CA ASP A 223 -1.31 -12.11 -16.04
C ASP A 223 -1.73 -10.68 -16.39
N VAL A 224 -2.69 -10.10 -15.65
CA VAL A 224 -3.14 -8.72 -15.80
C VAL A 224 -2.53 -7.88 -14.68
N GLU A 225 -1.89 -6.77 -15.06
CA GLU A 225 -1.27 -5.84 -14.11
C GLU A 225 -1.70 -4.39 -14.41
N VAL A 226 -1.68 -3.55 -13.37
CA VAL A 226 -1.90 -2.11 -13.51
C VAL A 226 -0.56 -1.43 -13.77
N VAL A 227 -0.36 -0.98 -15.00
CA VAL A 227 0.90 -0.34 -15.41
C VAL A 227 0.76 1.18 -15.27
N ILE A 228 1.49 1.73 -14.30
CA ILE A 228 1.51 3.17 -14.06
C ILE A 228 2.74 3.80 -14.71
N GLY A 229 2.51 4.75 -15.60
CA GLY A 229 3.58 5.45 -16.31
C GLY A 229 4.20 4.64 -17.44
N LYS A 230 5.52 4.81 -17.67
CA LYS A 230 6.25 4.13 -18.75
C LYS A 230 7.07 2.99 -18.17
N MET A 231 6.62 1.76 -18.39
CA MET A 231 7.34 0.53 -18.05
C MET A 231 7.66 -0.23 -19.33
N ASP A 232 8.85 -0.81 -19.42
CA ASP A 232 9.19 -1.70 -20.53
C ASP A 232 8.64 -3.12 -20.30
N GLU A 233 8.59 -3.92 -21.36
CA GLU A 233 8.06 -5.28 -21.31
C GLU A 233 8.80 -6.18 -20.30
N LYS A 234 10.09 -5.92 -20.06
CA LYS A 234 10.87 -6.71 -19.09
C LYS A 234 10.44 -6.42 -17.66
N ARG A 235 10.23 -5.14 -17.32
CA ARG A 235 9.77 -4.72 -16.00
C ARG A 235 8.35 -5.22 -15.74
N ILE A 236 7.45 -5.13 -16.73
CA ILE A 236 6.09 -5.67 -16.64
C ILE A 236 6.13 -7.20 -16.41
N ALA A 237 6.99 -7.93 -17.12
CA ALA A 237 7.14 -9.37 -16.90
C ALA A 237 7.66 -9.71 -15.48
N ILE A 238 8.55 -8.88 -14.92
CA ILE A 238 9.03 -9.03 -13.54
C ILE A 238 7.89 -8.77 -12.55
N GLU A 239 7.08 -7.73 -12.77
CA GLU A 239 5.91 -7.42 -11.95
C GLU A 239 4.89 -8.57 -11.92
N ILE A 240 4.48 -9.08 -13.08
CA ILE A 240 3.61 -10.24 -13.21
C ILE A 240 4.18 -11.45 -12.44
N ALA A 241 5.48 -11.73 -12.60
CA ALA A 241 6.13 -12.85 -11.93
C ALA A 241 6.16 -12.68 -10.40
N THR A 242 6.40 -11.46 -9.92
CA THR A 242 6.39 -11.11 -8.50
C THR A 242 4.98 -11.23 -7.93
N ALA A 243 3.96 -10.67 -8.59
CA ALA A 243 2.56 -10.77 -8.16
C ALA A 243 2.10 -12.23 -8.08
N LYS A 244 2.40 -13.03 -9.11
CA LYS A 244 2.10 -14.48 -9.12
C LYS A 244 2.73 -15.21 -7.94
N LYS A 245 4.04 -15.06 -7.75
CA LYS A 245 4.76 -15.71 -6.65
C LYS A 245 4.21 -15.29 -5.29
N THR A 246 3.97 -14.00 -5.10
CA THR A 246 3.47 -13.45 -3.83
C THR A 246 2.07 -13.96 -3.53
N VAL A 247 1.15 -13.85 -4.49
CA VAL A 247 -0.24 -14.31 -4.33
C VAL A 247 -0.31 -15.82 -4.08
N GLU A 248 0.48 -16.62 -4.81
CA GLU A 248 0.58 -18.06 -4.59
C GLU A 248 1.09 -18.39 -3.18
N GLN A 249 2.14 -17.69 -2.73
CA GLN A 249 2.69 -17.88 -1.40
C GLN A 249 1.65 -17.58 -0.32
N VAL A 250 1.08 -16.38 -0.28
CA VAL A 250 0.15 -15.98 0.79
C VAL A 250 -1.13 -16.82 0.79
N ALA A 251 -1.58 -17.27 -0.39
CA ALA A 251 -2.74 -18.16 -0.49
C ALA A 251 -2.43 -19.59 0.01
N SER A 252 -1.16 -20.02 -0.08
CA SER A 252 -0.72 -21.32 0.41
C SER A 252 -0.45 -21.34 1.91
N THR A 253 0.11 -20.26 2.46
CA THR A 253 0.42 -20.11 3.88
C THR A 253 -0.79 -19.65 4.69
N GLN A 254 -1.81 -19.11 4.02
CA GLN A 254 -3.01 -18.53 4.63
C GLN A 254 -2.68 -17.38 5.61
N GLU A 255 -1.55 -16.71 5.40
CA GLU A 255 -1.23 -15.51 6.17
C GLU A 255 -2.15 -14.34 5.80
N LEU A 256 -2.23 -13.34 6.68
CA LEU A 256 -2.93 -12.11 6.37
C LEU A 256 -2.10 -11.28 5.40
N VAL A 257 -2.76 -10.58 4.50
CA VAL A 257 -2.16 -9.53 3.69
C VAL A 257 -2.73 -8.17 4.07
N ALA A 258 -1.94 -7.14 3.88
CA ALA A 258 -2.37 -5.75 3.93
C ALA A 258 -1.92 -5.05 2.63
N GLY A 259 -2.88 -4.72 1.77
CA GLY A 259 -2.62 -4.12 0.46
C GLY A 259 -2.91 -2.63 0.42
N ALA A 260 -2.02 -1.84 -0.18
CA ALA A 260 -2.22 -0.40 -0.28
C ALA A 260 -3.50 -0.05 -1.05
N HIS A 261 -3.84 -0.85 -2.06
CA HIS A 261 -4.97 -0.58 -2.96
C HIS A 261 -6.10 -1.62 -2.89
N LEU A 262 -6.05 -2.51 -1.91
CA LEU A 262 -7.21 -3.34 -1.60
C LEU A 262 -8.32 -2.50 -0.94
N PRO A 263 -9.60 -2.86 -1.11
CA PRO A 263 -10.70 -2.12 -0.49
C PRO A 263 -10.48 -1.95 1.02
N PHE A 264 -10.58 -0.71 1.52
CA PHE A 264 -10.30 -0.39 2.92
C PHE A 264 -11.11 -1.31 3.86
N PRO A 265 -10.49 -1.95 4.88
CA PRO A 265 -9.16 -1.65 5.46
C PRO A 265 -7.97 -2.29 4.74
N GLY A 266 -8.19 -2.99 3.63
CA GLY A 266 -7.12 -3.64 2.86
C GLY A 266 -6.48 -4.85 3.54
N ILE A 267 -7.03 -5.29 4.68
CA ILE A 267 -6.54 -6.44 5.46
C ILE A 267 -7.44 -7.66 5.22
N GLY A 268 -6.84 -8.82 4.93
CA GLY A 268 -7.59 -10.05 4.68
C GLY A 268 -6.72 -11.22 4.25
N HIS A 269 -7.36 -12.26 3.74
CA HIS A 269 -6.69 -13.42 3.17
C HIS A 269 -6.86 -13.46 1.66
N ILE A 270 -5.86 -13.96 0.96
CA ILE A 270 -6.02 -14.37 -0.43
C ILE A 270 -6.30 -15.86 -0.45
N VAL A 271 -7.34 -16.27 -1.14
CA VAL A 271 -7.70 -17.69 -1.26
C VAL A 271 -7.88 -18.07 -2.73
N LYS A 272 -7.53 -19.31 -3.07
CA LYS A 272 -7.84 -19.85 -4.41
C LYS A 272 -9.35 -19.84 -4.62
N ASN A 273 -9.77 -19.44 -5.81
CA ASN A 273 -11.17 -19.54 -6.20
C ASN A 273 -11.55 -21.04 -6.33
N THR A 274 -12.73 -21.42 -5.86
CA THR A 274 -13.18 -22.82 -5.86
C THR A 274 -14.03 -23.16 -7.08
N THR A 275 -14.56 -22.15 -7.78
CA THR A 275 -15.46 -22.33 -8.93
C THR A 275 -14.85 -21.87 -10.25
N THR A 276 -13.84 -21.01 -10.20
CA THR A 276 -13.09 -20.53 -11.37
C THR A 276 -11.59 -20.67 -11.15
N THR A 277 -10.81 -20.39 -12.18
CA THR A 277 -9.37 -20.15 -12.01
C THR A 277 -9.12 -18.84 -11.27
N GLY A 278 -7.93 -18.69 -10.69
CA GLY A 278 -7.51 -17.48 -9.99
C GLY A 278 -7.73 -17.52 -8.48
N TYR A 279 -7.75 -16.34 -7.88
CA TYR A 279 -7.81 -16.08 -6.46
C TYR A 279 -8.91 -15.07 -6.14
N ARG A 280 -9.18 -14.87 -4.86
CA ARG A 280 -10.08 -13.83 -4.35
C ARG A 280 -9.57 -13.33 -3.01
N PHE A 281 -9.82 -12.05 -2.74
CA PHE A 281 -9.57 -11.44 -1.45
C PHE A 281 -10.77 -11.69 -0.53
N ILE A 282 -10.49 -12.15 0.69
CA ILE A 282 -11.46 -12.33 1.75
C ILE A 282 -11.10 -11.34 2.86
N PRO A 283 -11.84 -10.23 3.00
CA PRO A 283 -11.53 -9.23 4.02
C PRO A 283 -11.66 -9.82 5.41
N VAL A 284 -10.86 -9.32 6.35
CA VAL A 284 -11.05 -9.65 7.77
C VAL A 284 -12.45 -9.25 8.23
N HIS A 285 -12.98 -10.00 9.18
CA HIS A 285 -14.19 -9.57 9.89
C HIS A 285 -13.86 -8.43 10.85
N TYR A 286 -14.84 -7.56 11.07
CA TYR A 286 -14.76 -6.57 12.13
C TYR A 286 -14.65 -7.28 13.48
N ASN A 287 -13.63 -6.91 14.26
CA ASN A 287 -13.41 -7.38 15.62
C ASN A 287 -13.17 -6.17 16.52
N ASP A 288 -13.81 -6.18 17.69
CA ASP A 288 -13.51 -5.19 18.72
C ASP A 288 -12.08 -5.41 19.23
N VAL A 289 -11.33 -4.32 19.37
CA VAL A 289 -10.04 -4.31 20.06
C VAL A 289 -10.31 -3.91 21.50
N ASN A 290 -10.01 -4.80 22.45
CA ASN A 290 -10.19 -4.60 23.89
C ASN A 290 -8.84 -4.43 24.58
#